data_AF-A0A7G2TJ48-F1
#
_entry.id   AF-A0A7G2TJ48-F1
#
_cell.length_a   1.000
_cell.length_b   1.000
_cell.length_c   1.000
_cell.angle_alpha   90.00
_cell.angle_beta   90.00
_cell.angle_gamma   90.00
#
_symmetry.space_group_name_H-M   'P 1'
#
loop_
_entity.id
_entity.type
_entity.pdbx_description
1 polymer ?
#
loop_
_entity_poly.entity_id
_entity_poly.type
_entity_poly.pdbx_seq_one_letter_code
_entity_poly.pdbx_strand_id
1 'polypeptide(L)' 'MRAARAAIGAQDYDLHCLRYTAAVELLLAGCSDDLISAVTGQSGAMVRHYRRHVRQRVRAREAQERRG' A
#
# COMPACT_ATOMS: atom_id res chain seq x y z
N MET A 1 6.30 -9.47 1.85
CA MET A 1 7.44 -9.20 0.92
C MET A 1 8.77 -9.84 1.35
N ARG A 2 9.23 -9.73 2.62
CA ARG A 2 10.56 -10.24 3.03
C ARG A 2 10.75 -11.75 2.80
N ALA A 3 9.79 -12.58 3.23
CA ALA A 3 9.85 -14.02 3.05
C ALA A 3 9.86 -14.43 1.56
N ALA A 4 9.01 -13.80 0.75
CA ALA A 4 8.99 -14.02 -0.70
C ALA A 4 10.34 -13.69 -1.36
N ARG A 5 10.99 -12.58 -0.97
CA ARG A 5 12.33 -12.22 -1.47
C ARG A 5 13.37 -13.27 -1.12
N ALA A 6 13.35 -13.77 0.11
CA ALA A 6 14.27 -14.81 0.55
C ALA A 6 14.08 -16.11 -0.25
N ALA A 7 12.82 -16.47 -0.54
CA ALA A 7 12.50 -17.68 -1.30
C ALA A 7 13.01 -17.65 -2.75
N ILE A 8 13.18 -16.46 -3.34
CA ILE A 8 13.64 -16.30 -4.72
C ILE A 8 15.09 -15.78 -4.84
N GLY A 9 15.83 -15.68 -3.74
CA GLY A 9 17.21 -15.16 -3.78
C GLY A 9 17.33 -13.67 -4.13
N ALA A 10 16.29 -12.86 -3.89
CA ALA A 10 16.24 -11.45 -4.28
C ALA A 10 16.54 -10.47 -3.12
N GLN A 11 17.37 -10.89 -2.16
CA GLN A 11 17.70 -10.10 -0.96
C GLN A 11 18.53 -8.84 -1.28
N ASP A 12 19.27 -8.84 -2.39
CA ASP A 12 20.17 -7.75 -2.77
C ASP A 12 19.50 -6.65 -3.61
N TYR A 13 18.29 -6.91 -4.12
CA TYR A 13 17.55 -5.95 -4.94
C TYR A 13 16.62 -5.07 -4.08
N ASP A 14 16.61 -3.76 -4.37
CA ASP A 14 15.61 -2.85 -3.83
C ASP A 14 14.27 -3.04 -4.55
N LEU A 15 13.21 -3.33 -3.77
CA LEU A 15 11.84 -3.49 -4.26
C LEU A 15 10.96 -2.28 -3.92
N HIS A 16 11.54 -1.09 -3.77
CA HIS A 16 10.85 0.14 -3.37
C HIS A 16 9.54 0.36 -4.14
N CYS A 17 9.61 0.36 -5.47
CA CYS A 17 8.45 0.59 -6.33
C CYS A 17 7.38 -0.50 -6.20
N LEU A 18 7.79 -1.77 -6.02
CA LEU A 18 6.84 -2.88 -5.84
C LEU A 18 6.13 -2.80 -4.49
N ARG A 19 6.85 -2.38 -3.43
CA ARG A 19 6.28 -2.17 -2.10
C ARG A 19 5.28 -1.03 -2.07
N TYR A 20 5.59 0.07 -2.77
CA TYR A 20 4.66 1.18 -2.98
C TYR A 20 3.41 0.70 -3.71
N THR A 21 3.59 0.07 -4.87
CA THR A 21 2.51 -0.38 -5.74
C THR A 21 1.58 -1.34 -5.02
N ALA A 22 2.11 -2.37 -4.36
CA ALA A 22 1.30 -3.32 -3.60
C ALA A 22 0.48 -2.66 -2.48
N ALA A 23 1.05 -1.67 -1.76
CA ALA A 23 0.31 -0.95 -0.73
C ALA A 23 -0.81 -0.06 -1.30
N VAL A 24 -0.61 0.49 -2.49
CA VAL A 24 -1.61 1.31 -3.21
C VAL A 24 -2.72 0.44 -3.81
N GLU A 25 -2.40 -0.68 -4.44
CA GLU A 25 -3.39 -1.58 -5.03
C GLU A 25 -4.32 -2.15 -3.96
N LEU A 26 -3.76 -2.65 -2.85
CA LEU A 26 -4.56 -3.15 -1.73
C LEU A 26 -5.40 -2.04 -1.09
N LEU A 27 -4.94 -0.78 -1.12
CA LEU A 27 -5.77 0.35 -0.68
C LEU A 27 -6.99 0.55 -1.54
N LEU A 28 -6.78 0.55 -2.86
CA LEU A 28 -7.85 0.75 -3.82
C LEU A 28 -8.83 -0.42 -3.79
N ALA A 29 -8.37 -1.62 -3.41
CA ALA A 29 -9.20 -2.78 -3.11
C ALA A 29 -9.95 -2.69 -1.76
N GLY A 30 -9.76 -1.63 -0.97
CA GLY A 30 -10.49 -1.39 0.28
C GLY A 30 -9.87 -2.00 1.53
N CYS A 31 -8.66 -2.56 1.47
CA CYS A 31 -8.01 -3.14 2.64
C CYS A 31 -7.59 -2.06 3.67
N SER A 32 -7.68 -2.39 4.96
CA SER A 32 -7.21 -1.53 6.05
C SER A 32 -5.68 -1.36 6.07
N ASP A 33 -5.18 -0.37 6.83
CA ASP A 33 -3.72 -0.20 7.00
C ASP A 33 -3.09 -1.40 7.72
N ASP A 34 -3.80 -1.99 8.69
CA ASP A 34 -3.33 -3.14 9.45
C ASP A 34 -3.26 -4.39 8.57
N LEU A 35 -4.30 -4.65 7.77
CA LEU A 35 -4.31 -5.77 6.83
C LEU A 35 -3.17 -5.65 5.80
N ILE A 36 -2.94 -4.44 5.28
CA ILE A 36 -1.86 -4.20 4.32
C ILE A 36 -0.49 -4.37 4.98
N SER A 37 -0.32 -3.89 6.21
CA SER A 37 0.91 -4.08 6.97
C SER A 37 1.18 -5.57 7.19
N ALA A 38 0.17 -6.35 7.57
CA ALA A 38 0.26 -7.78 7.80
C ALA A 38 0.65 -8.57 6.53
N VAL A 39 -0.03 -8.32 5.41
CA VAL A 39 0.21 -9.05 4.15
C VAL A 39 1.54 -8.64 3.50
N THR A 40 1.85 -7.34 3.49
CA THR A 40 3.05 -6.85 2.81
C THR A 40 4.31 -6.98 3.68
N GLY A 41 4.16 -7.06 5.01
CA GLY A 41 5.24 -7.02 5.99
C GLY A 41 5.88 -5.63 6.09
N GLN A 42 5.12 -4.59 5.78
CA GLN A 42 5.55 -3.20 5.86
C GLN A 42 5.15 -2.60 7.20
N SER A 43 5.93 -1.65 7.72
CA SER A 43 5.53 -0.93 8.92
C SER A 43 4.30 -0.06 8.64
N GLY A 44 3.43 0.09 9.64
CA GLY A 44 2.25 0.95 9.50
C GLY A 44 2.60 2.40 9.13
N ALA A 45 3.75 2.92 9.60
CA ALA A 45 4.25 4.22 9.19
C ALA A 45 4.51 4.30 7.68
N MET A 46 5.10 3.25 7.10
CA MET A 46 5.39 3.19 5.67
C MET A 46 4.14 3.02 4.81
N VAL A 47 3.19 2.19 5.28
CA VAL A 47 1.88 2.04 4.64
C VAL A 47 1.15 3.39 4.59
N ARG A 48 1.14 4.14 5.70
CA ARG A 48 0.54 5.49 5.73
C ARG A 48 1.24 6.48 4.81
N HIS A 49 2.58 6.44 4.74
CA HIS A 49 3.38 7.29 3.86
C HIS A 49 2.99 7.10 2.39
N TYR A 50 3.01 5.86 1.89
CA TYR A 50 2.72 5.55 0.48
C TYR A 50 1.27 5.86 0.07
N ARG A 51 0.34 5.77 1.02
CA ARG A 51 -1.10 5.88 0.73
C ARG A 51 -1.64 7.30 0.86
N ARG A 52 -0.88 8.25 1.43
CA ARG A 52 -1.36 9.60 1.77
C ARG A 52 -2.04 10.30 0.58
N HIS A 53 -1.35 10.39 -0.55
CA HIS A 53 -1.88 11.08 -1.74
C HIS A 53 -3.01 10.31 -2.41
N VAL A 54 -2.96 8.98 -2.42
CA VAL A 54 -4.02 8.14 -3.00
C VAL A 54 -5.31 8.26 -2.19
N ARG A 55 -5.23 8.19 -0.85
CA ARG A 55 -6.38 8.39 0.05
C ARG A 55 -7.02 9.76 -0.14
N GLN A 56 -6.20 10.80 -0.28
CA GLN A 56 -6.71 12.15 -0.55
C GLN A 56 -7.56 12.19 -1.81
N ARG A 57 -7.06 11.59 -2.92
CA ARG A 57 -7.77 11.54 -4.20
C ARG A 57 -9.07 10.73 -4.12
N VAL A 58 -9.02 9.53 -3.52
CA VAL A 58 -10.20 8.66 -3.36
C VAL A 58 -11.27 9.37 -2.53
N ARG A 59 -10.91 9.94 -1.38
CA ARG A 59 -11.84 10.68 -0.52
C ARG A 59 -12.40 11.93 -1.19
N ALA A 60 -11.58 12.65 -1.95
CA ALA A 60 -12.04 13.81 -2.70
C ALA A 60 -13.12 13.41 -3.70
N ARG A 61 -12.91 12.31 -4.44
CA ARG A 61 -13.91 11.77 -5.37
C ARG A 61 -15.20 11.37 -4.65
N GLU A 62 -15.10 10.60 -3.57
CA GLU A 62 -16.24 10.17 -2.76
C GLU A 62 -17.04 11.37 -2.21
N ALA A 63 -16.35 12.41 -1.74
CA ALA A 63 -17.01 13.61 -1.25
C ALA A 63 -17.74 14.38 -2.36
N GLN A 64 -17.19 14.43 -3.58
CA GLN A 64 -17.86 15.04 -4.73
C GLN A 64 -19.11 14.24 -5.13
N GLU A 65 -19.01 12.90 -5.18
CA GLU A 65 -20.13 12.01 -5.50
C GLU A 65 -21.29 12.13 -4.49
N ARG A 66 -21.00 12.42 -3.22
CA ARG A 66 -22.03 12.65 -2.18
C ARG A 66 -22.64 14.05 -2.19
N ARG A 67 -21.97 15.03 -2.81
CA ARG A 67 -22.41 16.43 -2.85
C ARG A 67 -23.31 16.73 -4.04
N GLY A 68 -23.13 16.00 -5.15
CA GLY A 68 -24.05 16.03 -6.30
C GLY A 68 -25.30 15.22 -6.02
#